data_AF-X1FK48-F1
#
_entry.id   AF-X1FK48-F1
#
_cell.length_a   1.000
_cell.length_b   1.000
_cell.length_c   1.000
_cell.angle_alpha   90.00
_cell.angle_beta   90.00
_cell.angle_gamma   90.00
#
_symmetry.space_group_name_H-M   'P 1'
#
loop_
_entity.id
_entity.type
_entity.pdbx_description
1 polymer ?
#
loop_
_entity_poly.entity_id
_entity_poly.type
_entity_poly.pdbx_seq_one_letter_code
_entity_poly.pdbx_strand_id
1 'polypeptide(L)' 'RWFDMHKDSVVLIGDEFWDRIGGPGTYLSFISAVNELGAQYKVQIYREFLQVEPLPDLEDIRF' A
#
# COMPACT_ATOMS: atom_id res chain seq x y z
N ARG A 1 1.15 11.31 5.48
CA ARG A 1 0.58 10.00 5.91
C ARG A 1 0.34 9.18 4.66
N TRP A 2 0.79 7.93 4.61
CA TRP A 2 0.44 7.00 3.54
C TRP A 2 -1.01 6.55 3.68
N PHE A 3 -1.62 6.17 2.55
CA PHE A 3 -2.96 5.62 2.48
C PHE A 3 -3.04 4.29 3.23
N ASP A 4 -4.07 4.11 4.06
CA ASP A 4 -4.36 2.88 4.79
C ASP A 4 -5.68 2.28 4.26
N MET A 5 -5.59 1.13 3.59
CA MET A 5 -6.74 0.49 2.94
C MET A 5 -7.82 0.02 3.92
N HIS A 6 -7.50 -0.12 5.21
CA HIS A 6 -8.43 -0.58 6.23
C HIS A 6 -9.01 0.56 7.07
N LYS A 7 -8.23 1.62 7.31
CA LYS A 7 -8.61 2.70 8.23
C LYS A 7 -9.05 3.99 7.54
N ASP A 8 -8.69 4.19 6.28
CA ASP A 8 -9.07 5.40 5.57
C ASP A 8 -10.51 5.30 5.07
N SER A 9 -11.36 6.24 5.53
CA SER A 9 -12.81 6.29 5.27
C SER A 9 -13.20 6.41 3.78
N VAL A 10 -12.21 6.62 2.90
CA VAL A 10 -12.38 6.72 1.45
C VAL A 10 -12.34 5.35 0.75
N VAL A 11 -11.99 4.28 1.48
CA VAL A 11 -12.03 2.91 0.94
C VAL A 11 -13.47 2.40 1.02
N LEU A 12 -14.15 2.40 -0.12
CA LEU A 12 -15.49 1.83 -0.27
C LEU A 12 -15.45 0.41 -0.85
N ILE A 13 -14.26 -0.19 -0.91
CA ILE A 13 -14.01 -1.50 -1.55
C ILE A 13 -13.50 -2.46 -0.48
N GLY A 14 -14.38 -3.35 -0.01
CA GLY A 14 -14.03 -4.42 0.92
C GLY A 14 -13.56 -5.69 0.21
N ASP A 15 -13.09 -6.66 1.01
CA ASP A 15 -12.58 -7.97 0.54
C ASP A 15 -13.57 -8.69 -0.40
N GLU A 16 -14.88 -8.60 -0.13
CA GLU A 16 -15.92 -9.19 -0.98
C GLU A 16 -15.88 -8.69 -2.43
N PHE A 17 -15.56 -7.41 -2.63
CA PHE A 17 -15.48 -6.86 -3.98
C PHE A 17 -14.23 -7.35 -4.70
N TRP A 18 -13.09 -7.38 -4.00
CA TRP A 18 -11.84 -7.93 -4.54
C TRP A 18 -11.97 -9.40 -4.91
N ASP A 19 -12.60 -10.19 -4.04
CA ASP A 19 -12.89 -11.59 -4.30
C ASP A 19 -13.86 -11.77 -5.48
N ARG A 20 -14.81 -10.86 -5.64
CA ARG A 20 -15.75 -10.86 -6.78
C ARG A 20 -15.05 -10.58 -8.11
N ILE A 21 -14.09 -9.65 -8.16
CA ILE A 21 -13.45 -9.24 -9.42
C ILE A 21 -12.22 -10.09 -9.79
N GLY A 22 -11.47 -10.60 -8.80
CA GLY A 22 -10.24 -11.35 -9.04
C GLY A 22 -10.26 -12.80 -8.57
N GLY A 23 -11.30 -13.21 -7.84
CA GLY A 23 -11.40 -14.52 -7.20
C GLY A 23 -10.92 -14.52 -5.74
N PRO A 24 -11.23 -15.58 -4.98
CA PRO A 24 -10.93 -15.64 -3.55
C PRO A 24 -9.46 -15.39 -3.20
N GLY A 25 -9.21 -14.48 -2.27
CA GLY A 25 -7.86 -14.15 -1.79
C GLY A 25 -7.09 -13.16 -2.69
N THR A 26 -7.79 -12.52 -3.64
CA THR A 26 -7.20 -11.51 -4.52
C THR A 26 -6.64 -10.33 -3.75
N TYR A 27 -7.39 -9.84 -2.76
CA TYR A 27 -6.94 -8.71 -1.93
C TYR A 27 -5.60 -9.01 -1.25
N LEU A 28 -5.47 -10.19 -0.62
CA LEU A 28 -4.25 -10.60 0.07
C LEU A 28 -3.07 -10.71 -0.90
N SER A 29 -3.30 -11.30 -2.08
CA SER A 29 -2.27 -11.42 -3.13
C SER A 29 -1.80 -10.05 -3.61
N PHE A 30 -2.75 -9.12 -3.81
CA PHE A 30 -2.46 -7.75 -4.22
C PHE A 30 -1.65 -7.00 -3.16
N ILE A 31 -2.11 -7.00 -1.90
CA ILE A 31 -1.40 -6.34 -0.80
C ILE A 31 0.00 -6.93 -0.59
N SER A 32 0.17 -8.25 -0.73
CA SER A 32 1.48 -8.89 -0.64
C SER A 32 2.45 -8.37 -1.70
N ALA A 33 2.01 -8.30 -2.96
CA ALA A 33 2.84 -7.79 -4.05
C ALA A 33 3.16 -6.29 -3.88
N VAL A 34 2.19 -5.50 -3.43
CA VAL A 34 2.40 -4.07 -3.14
C VAL A 34 3.38 -3.88 -1.99
N ASN A 35 3.31 -4.71 -0.94
CA ASN A 35 4.24 -4.65 0.18
C ASN A 35 5.67 -5.08 -0.21
N GLU A 36 5.81 -6.06 -1.08
CA GLU A 36 7.10 -6.49 -1.62
C GLU A 36 7.80 -5.37 -2.41
N LEU A 37 7.05 -4.65 -3.26
CA LEU A 37 7.60 -3.58 -4.09
C LEU A 37 7.64 -2.23 -3.38
N GLY A 38 6.76 -2.02 -2.40
CA GLY A 38 6.39 -0.71 -1.89
C GLY A 38 7.53 0.02 -1.18
N ALA A 39 8.42 -0.69 -0.48
CA ALA A 39 9.51 -0.06 0.27
C ALA A 39 10.42 0.79 -0.63
N GLN A 40 10.85 0.24 -1.77
CA GLN A 40 11.70 0.96 -2.72
C GLN A 40 10.97 2.18 -3.32
N TYR A 41 9.71 2.00 -3.73
CA TYR A 41 8.94 3.09 -4.31
C TYR A 41 8.64 4.20 -3.29
N LYS A 42 8.45 3.87 -2.01
CA LYS A 42 8.28 4.87 -0.94
C LYS A 42 9.50 5.78 -0.84
N VAL A 43 10.70 5.21 -0.86
CA VAL A 43 11.95 6.00 -0.83
C VAL A 43 12.06 6.91 -2.06
N GLN A 44 11.77 6.38 -3.25
CA GLN A 44 11.77 7.17 -4.49
C GLN A 44 10.74 8.30 -4.45
N ILE A 45 9.52 8.05 -3.98
CA ILE A 45 8.47 9.09 -3.86
C ILE A 45 8.90 10.21 -2.92
N TYR A 46 9.48 9.87 -1.77
CA TYR A 46 9.98 10.86 -0.81
C TYR A 46 11.04 11.78 -1.43
N ARG A 47 12.04 11.19 -2.09
CA ARG A 47 13.17 11.94 -2.66
C ARG A 47 12.82 12.68 -3.93
N GLU A 48 12.20 11.99 -4.89
CA GLU A 48 12.04 12.47 -6.25
C GLU A 48 10.80 13.36 -6.42
N PHE A 49 9.70 13.02 -5.74
CA PHE A 49 8.43 13.74 -5.87
C PHE A 49 8.18 14.72 -4.74
N LEU A 50 8.42 14.31 -3.49
CA LEU A 50 8.17 15.15 -2.31
C LEU A 50 9.37 16.01 -1.92
N GLN A 51 10.55 15.72 -2.46
CA GLN A 51 11.81 16.44 -2.21
C GLN A 51 12.18 16.51 -0.71
N VAL A 52 11.89 15.43 0.02
CA VAL A 52 12.20 15.28 1.45
C VAL A 52 12.92 13.96 1.70
N GLU A 53 13.82 13.91 2.68
CA GLU A 53 14.44 12.63 3.04
C GLU A 53 13.43 11.73 3.79
N PRO A 54 13.38 10.43 3.44
CA PRO A 54 12.55 9.47 4.14
C PRO A 54 13.07 9.24 5.57
N LEU A 55 12.13 9.09 6.51
CA LEU A 55 12.41 8.62 7.87
C LEU A 55 13.09 7.23 7.87
N PRO A 56 13.99 6.94 8.83
CA PRO A 56 14.75 5.68 8.86
C PRO A 56 13.90 4.41 8.98
N ASP A 57 12.66 4.51 9.45
CA ASP A 57 11.74 3.41 9.73
C ASP A 57 10.68 3.21 8.62
N LEU A 58 10.80 3.92 7.49
CA LEU A 58 9.86 3.80 6.38
C LEU A 58 9.81 2.41 5.73
N GLU A 59 10.85 1.60 5.89
CA GLU A 59 10.92 0.22 5.39
C GLU A 59 9.98 -0.73 6.16
N ASP A 60 9.61 -0.40 7.40
CA ASP A 60 8.72 -1.22 8.23
C ASP A 60 7.23 -0.90 8.05
N ILE A 61 6.89 0.16 7.31
CA ILE A 61 5.50 0.55 7.08
C ILE A 61 4.90 -0.35 5.99
N ARG A 62 4.11 -1.35 6.41
CA ARG A 62 3.31 -2.20 5.53
C ARG A 62 1.95 -1.55 5.26
N PHE A 63 1.43 -1.79 4.05
CA PHE A 63 0.05 -1.52 3.64
C PHE A 63 -0.87 -2.64 4.14
#